data_AF-A0A4D8RWA4-F1
#
_entry.id   AF-A0A4D8RWA4-F1
#
_cell.length_a   1.000
_cell.length_b   1.000
_cell.length_c   1.000
_cell.angle_alpha   90.00
_cell.angle_beta   90.00
_cell.angle_gamma   90.00
#
_symmetry.space_group_name_H-M   'P 1'
#
loop_
_entity.id
_entity.type
_entity.pdbx_description
1 polymer ?
#
loop_
_entity_poly.entity_id
_entity_poly.type
_entity_poly.pdbx_seq_one_letter_code
_entity_poly.pdbx_strand_id
1 'polypeptide(L)' 'MKIVVIEDDVYRKLVEIKGDKSFSEIIENLIEELKVARNKRLMKFFGILKEDEAKQLEEDVRSVREEF' A
#
# COMPACT_ATOMS: atom_id res chain seq x y z
N MET A 1 10.98 21.42 4.27
CA MET A 1 11.84 20.56 5.11
C MET A 1 11.21 20.48 6.50
N LYS A 2 11.02 19.27 7.05
CA LYS A 2 10.54 19.04 8.42
C LYS A 2 11.52 18.08 9.11
N ILE A 3 11.68 18.19 10.41
CA ILE A 3 12.50 17.27 11.21
C ILE A 3 11.57 16.26 11.87
N VAL A 4 11.92 14.99 11.76
CA VAL A 4 11.27 13.89 12.47
C VAL A 4 12.32 13.20 13.33
N VAL A 5 11.91 12.80 14.53
CA VAL A 5 12.74 11.98 15.42
C VAL A 5 12.24 10.55 15.27
N ILE A 6 13.18 9.62 15.16
CA ILE A 6 12.91 8.19 15.02
C ILE A 6 13.79 7.44 16.02
N GLU A 7 13.38 6.22 16.36
CA GLU A 7 14.18 5.31 17.19
C GLU A 7 15.51 4.96 16.51
N ASP A 8 16.56 4.78 17.32
CA ASP A 8 17.90 4.45 16.84
C ASP A 8 17.91 3.17 15.99
N ASP A 9 17.10 2.18 16.35
CA ASP A 9 16.98 0.92 15.62
C ASP A 9 16.40 1.13 14.23
N VAL A 10 15.45 2.06 14.08
CA VAL A 10 14.87 2.43 12.79
C VAL A 10 15.90 3.19 11.95
N TYR A 11 16.64 4.10 12.58
CA TYR A 11 17.72 4.83 11.92
C TYR A 11 18.78 3.88 11.34
N ARG A 12 19.25 2.89 12.12
CA ARG A 12 20.24 1.90 11.66
C ARG A 12 19.75 1.13 10.43
N LYS A 13 18.50 0.65 10.46
CA LYS A 13 17.89 -0.03 9.31
C LYS A 13 17.84 0.85 8.07
N LEU A 14 17.51 2.13 8.23
CA LEU A 14 17.50 3.08 7.11
C LEU A 14 18.90 3.35 6.56
N VAL A 15 19.93 3.41 7.42
CA VAL A 15 21.33 3.59 7.00
C VAL A 15 21.82 2.40 6.17
N GLU A 16 21.50 1.17 6.58
CA GLU A 16 21.89 -0.05 5.86
C GLU A 16 21.38 -0.08 4.41
N ILE A 17 20.20 0.49 4.16
CA ILE A 17 19.58 0.53 2.83
C ILE A 17 19.83 1.84 2.08
N LYS A 18 20.47 2.83 2.71
CA LYS A 18 20.58 4.18 2.17
C LYS A 18 21.49 4.28 0.96
N GLY A 19 22.65 3.63 1.00
CA GLY A 19 23.70 3.84 0.01
C GLY A 19 23.95 5.34 -0.21
N ASP A 20 23.90 5.76 -1.48
CA ASP A 20 24.12 7.16 -1.89
C ASP A 20 22.85 8.03 -1.86
N LYS A 21 21.68 7.46 -1.58
CA LYS A 21 20.39 8.19 -1.57
C LYS A 21 20.22 9.03 -0.31
N SER A 22 19.31 9.99 -0.33
CA SER A 22 18.84 10.69 0.86
C SER A 22 17.81 9.84 1.65
N PHE A 23 17.63 10.13 2.94
CA PHE A 23 16.60 9.47 3.74
C PHE A 23 15.19 9.71 3.21
N SER A 24 14.91 10.92 2.70
CA SER A 24 13.62 11.24 2.08
C SER A 24 13.34 10.36 0.87
N GLU A 25 14.32 10.16 -0.01
CA GLU A 25 14.16 9.30 -1.19
C GLU A 25 13.94 7.83 -0.83
N ILE A 26 14.60 7.32 0.21
CA ILE A 26 14.37 5.94 0.67
C ILE A 26 12.95 5.79 1.21
N ILE A 27 12.52 6.71 2.06
CA ILE A 27 11.18 6.67 2.66
C ILE A 27 10.12 6.74 1.55
N GLU A 28 10.31 7.60 0.56
CA GLU A 28 9.41 7.70 -0.59
C GLU A 28 9.37 6.40 -1.41
N ASN A 29 10.54 5.82 -1.73
CA ASN A 29 10.63 4.54 -2.43
C ASN A 29 9.93 3.40 -1.65
N LEU A 30 10.16 3.31 -0.34
CA LEU A 30 9.50 2.32 0.52
C LEU A 30 7.99 2.49 0.53
N ILE A 31 7.50 3.73 0.59
CA ILE A 31 6.06 4.02 0.54
C ILE A 31 5.47 3.60 -0.82
N GLU A 32 6.15 3.92 -1.92
CA GLU A 32 5.69 3.55 -3.26
C GLU A 32 5.72 2.02 -3.47
N GLU A 33 6.77 1.33 -3.04
CA GLU A 33 6.83 -0.14 -3.06
C GLU A 33 5.68 -0.77 -2.27
N LEU A 34 5.35 -0.22 -1.09
CA LEU A 34 4.22 -0.69 -0.29
C LEU A 34 2.88 -0.47 -1.01
N LYS A 35 2.69 0.69 -1.67
CA LYS A 35 1.49 0.96 -2.48
C LYS A 35 1.40 0.00 -3.66
N VAL A 36 2.48 -0.22 -4.39
CA VAL A 36 2.54 -1.15 -5.53
C VAL A 36 2.26 -2.57 -5.06
N ALA A 37 2.88 -3.03 -3.97
CA ALA A 37 2.64 -4.35 -3.41
C ALA A 37 1.19 -4.52 -2.90
N ARG A 38 0.59 -3.47 -2.35
CA ARG A 38 -0.83 -3.46 -1.99
C ARG A 38 -1.72 -3.57 -3.21
N ASN A 39 -1.47 -2.75 -4.23
CA ASN A 39 -2.25 -2.76 -5.48
C ASN A 39 -2.10 -4.10 -6.21
N LYS A 40 -0.90 -4.69 -6.25
CA LYS A 40 -0.65 -6.01 -6.83
C LYS A 40 -1.40 -7.12 -6.08
N ARG A 41 -1.50 -7.03 -4.75
CA ARG A 41 -2.34 -7.95 -3.96
C ARG A 41 -3.82 -7.77 -4.27
N LEU A 42 -4.31 -6.53 -4.34
CA LEU A 42 -5.69 -6.25 -4.74
C LEU A 42 -5.97 -6.77 -6.15
N MET A 43 -5.09 -6.55 -7.13
CA MET A 43 -5.21 -7.10 -8.47
C MET A 43 -5.16 -8.64 -8.49
N LYS A 44 -4.35 -9.27 -7.64
CA LYS A 44 -4.31 -10.74 -7.53
C LYS A 44 -5.65 -11.33 -7.08
N PHE A 45 -6.36 -10.67 -6.18
CA PHE A 45 -7.62 -11.18 -5.62
C PHE A 45 -8.87 -10.65 -6.34
N PHE A 46 -8.81 -9.43 -6.87
CA PHE A 46 -9.97 -8.69 -7.40
C PHE A 46 -9.76 -8.17 -8.82
N GLY A 47 -8.54 -8.26 -9.38
CA GLY A 47 -8.23 -7.82 -10.74
C GLY A 47 -8.73 -8.77 -11.84
N ILE A 48 -9.49 -9.79 -11.47
CA ILE A 48 -10.15 -10.73 -12.37
C ILE A 48 -11.49 -10.15 -12.85
N LEU A 49 -12.07 -9.23 -12.08
CA LEU A 49 -13.35 -8.60 -12.37
C LEU A 49 -13.15 -7.33 -13.20
N LYS A 50 -13.89 -7.22 -14.29
CA LYS A 50 -14.09 -5.95 -14.99
C LYS A 50 -14.88 -4.99 -14.10
N GLU A 51 -14.85 -3.70 -14.43
CA GLU A 51 -15.46 -2.65 -13.60
C GLU A 51 -16.98 -2.85 -13.40
N ASP A 52 -17.66 -3.35 -14.42
CA ASP A 52 -19.06 -3.76 -14.38
C ASP A 52 -19.30 -4.96 -13.45
N GLU A 53 -18.44 -5.98 -13.53
CA GLU A 53 -18.52 -7.15 -12.64
C GLU A 53 -18.23 -6.79 -11.18
N ALA A 54 -17.32 -5.85 -10.94
CA ALA A 54 -17.02 -5.34 -9.60
C ALA A 54 -18.19 -4.55 -9.01
N LYS A 55 -18.87 -3.72 -9.81
CA LYS A 55 -20.08 -2.99 -9.39
C LYS A 55 -21.23 -3.94 -9.08
N GLN A 56 -21.42 -4.96 -9.91
CA GLN A 56 -22.44 -5.98 -9.65
C GLN A 56 -22.18 -6.73 -8.33
N LEU A 57 -20.94 -7.15 -8.11
CA LEU A 57 -20.55 -7.81 -6.85
C LEU A 57 -20.79 -6.91 -5.64
N GLU A 58 -20.55 -5.61 -5.76
CA GLU A 58 -20.82 -4.65 -4.69
C GLU A 58 -22.32 -4.52 -4.38
N GLU A 59 -23.18 -4.53 -5.39
CA GLU A 59 -24.64 -4.56 -5.21
C GLU A 59 -25.11 -5.87 -4.56
N ASP A 60 -24.58 -7.01 -5.00
CA ASP A 60 -24.94 -8.33 -4.45
C ASP A 60 -24.53 -8.47 -2.97
N VAL A 61 -23.36 -7.93 -2.59
CA VAL A 61 -22.91 -7.92 -1.19
C VAL A 61 -23.78 -6.99 -0.34
N ARG A 62 -24.25 -5.88 -0.92
CA ARG A 62 -25.11 -4.92 -0.23
C ARG A 62 -26.49 -5.51 0.05
N SER A 63 -27.11 -6.16 -0.93
CA SER A 63 -28.43 -6.80 -0.75
C SER A 63 -28.38 -7.88 0.34
N VAL A 64 -27.36 -8.73 0.33
CA VAL A 64 -27.18 -9.73 1.40
C VAL A 64 -27.01 -9.07 2.77
N ARG A 65 -26.27 -7.96 2.89
CA ARG A 65 -26.12 -7.25 4.18
C ARG A 65 -27.40 -6.58 4.67
N GLU A 66 -28.28 -6.18 3.78
CA GLU A 66 -29.56 -5.54 4.13
C GLU A 66 -30.65 -6.58 4.47
N GLU A 67 -30.48 -7.83 4.03
CA GLU A 67 -31.36 -8.95 4.36
C GLU A 67 -31.06 -9.62 5.73
N PHE A 68 -29.92 -9.29 6.37
CA PHE A 68 -29.54 -9.75 7.72
C PHE A 68 -29.63 -8.63 8.76
#